data_AF-A0A8T5KVQ5-F1
#
_entry.id   AF-A0A8T5KVQ5-F1
#
_cell.length_a   1.000
_cell.length_b   1.000
_cell.length_c   1.000
_cell.angle_alpha   90.00
_cell.angle_beta   90.00
_cell.angle_gamma   90.00
#
_symmetry.space_group_name_H-M   'P 1'
#
loop_
_entity.id
_entity.type
_entity.pdbx_description
1 polymer ?
#
loop_
_entity_poly.entity_id
_entity_poly.type
_entity_poly.pdbx_seq_one_letter_code
_entity_poly.pdbx_strand_id
1 'polypeptide(L)'
;GMVGDLYERNIGKIFGEILRDAETIVKKGVLVYPSTRPLDKALEYSSNPYIPGISGSRAGVIELLRDADLASDKGRYKALYELSEEEMKKLITAIALRSRGGNQENLVGNLFLVKFFNKLEDARELSALINACSRMDYSEVALGFCLGNKIFRKEAEKIYINYRQSLVSALKYISETNKLEGKNYMIINARDKIKDTIIGTVASMISHSPLYEEGLVIVALAYNKDKIKVSARLAGRKGRNLRELLHRVVVPIGGEVGGHPNAAGCLISKEKEEEFIGELRKVLDLEVVKV
;
A
#
# COMPACT_ATOMS: atom_id res chain seq x y z
N GLY A 1 -14.46 -1.58 1.92
CA GLY A 1 -14.54 -1.09 3.31
C GLY A 1 -13.58 -1.86 4.18
N MET A 2 -14.06 -2.88 4.89
CA MET A 2 -13.30 -3.58 5.95
C MET A 2 -11.91 -4.07 5.55
N VAL A 3 -11.77 -4.70 4.37
CA VAL A 3 -10.48 -5.15 3.82
C VAL A 3 -9.55 -3.98 3.44
N GLY A 4 -10.12 -2.84 3.02
CA GLY A 4 -9.35 -1.64 2.70
C GLY A 4 -8.75 -0.97 3.92
N ASP A 5 -9.45 -1.07 5.06
CA ASP A 5 -9.03 -0.50 6.35
C ASP A 5 -8.19 -1.49 7.18
N LEU A 6 -7.83 -2.65 6.61
CA LEU A 6 -7.01 -3.68 7.23
C LEU A 6 -7.65 -4.37 8.46
N TYR A 7 -8.99 -4.38 8.55
CA TYR A 7 -9.72 -5.05 9.64
C TYR A 7 -9.76 -6.57 9.51
N GLU A 8 -9.31 -7.14 8.38
CA GLU A 8 -9.26 -8.59 8.15
C GLU A 8 -8.34 -9.37 9.07
N ARG A 9 -7.45 -8.69 9.79
CA ARG A 9 -6.57 -9.32 10.78
C ARG A 9 -7.33 -9.83 12.01
N ASN A 10 -8.48 -9.21 12.33
CA ASN A 10 -9.31 -9.56 13.48
C ASN A 10 -10.78 -9.65 13.06
N ILE A 11 -11.20 -10.83 12.59
CA ILE A 11 -12.60 -11.09 12.20
C ILE A 11 -13.44 -11.23 13.48
N GLY A 12 -13.99 -10.12 13.96
CA GLY A 12 -14.96 -10.10 15.06
C GLY A 12 -16.35 -10.58 14.63
N LYS A 13 -17.28 -10.64 15.60
CA LYS A 13 -18.67 -11.12 15.38
C LYS A 13 -19.37 -10.39 14.22
N ILE A 14 -19.35 -9.05 14.23
CA ILE A 14 -20.01 -8.22 13.22
C ILE A 14 -19.39 -8.44 11.83
N PHE A 15 -18.07 -8.53 11.73
CA PHE A 15 -17.43 -8.83 10.44
C PHE A 15 -17.83 -10.22 9.94
N GLY A 16 -17.88 -11.21 10.84
CA GLY A 16 -18.36 -12.55 10.51
C GLY A 16 -19.80 -12.56 9.98
N GLU A 17 -20.69 -11.73 10.53
CA GLU A 17 -22.06 -11.54 10.02
C GLU A 17 -22.07 -10.96 8.61
N ILE A 18 -21.32 -9.86 8.39
CA ILE A 18 -21.21 -9.21 7.07
C ILE A 18 -20.69 -10.19 6.01
N LEU A 19 -19.68 -11.01 6.33
CA LEU A 19 -19.12 -12.00 5.40
C LEU A 19 -20.15 -13.06 5.00
N ARG A 20 -20.98 -13.51 5.94
CA ARG A 20 -22.06 -14.48 5.66
C ARG A 20 -23.15 -13.86 4.82
N ASP A 21 -23.62 -12.67 5.17
CA ASP A 21 -24.69 -11.97 4.45
C ASP A 21 -24.28 -11.62 3.02
N ALA A 22 -23.01 -11.30 2.81
CA ALA A 22 -22.44 -11.02 1.49
C ALA A 22 -22.05 -12.27 0.69
N GLU A 23 -22.30 -13.48 1.23
CA GLU A 23 -21.88 -14.76 0.64
C GLU A 23 -20.39 -14.77 0.24
N THR A 24 -19.55 -14.16 1.08
CA THR A 24 -18.12 -13.96 0.78
C THR A 24 -17.38 -15.28 0.87
N ILE A 25 -16.65 -15.64 -0.18
CA ILE A 25 -15.76 -16.80 -0.17
C ILE A 25 -14.45 -16.37 0.48
N VAL A 26 -14.14 -16.96 1.63
CA VAL A 26 -12.88 -16.75 2.35
C VAL A 26 -11.98 -17.94 2.12
N LYS A 27 -10.81 -17.70 1.54
CA LYS A 27 -9.82 -18.75 1.25
C LYS A 27 -8.48 -18.42 1.90
N LYS A 28 -7.91 -19.38 2.62
CA LYS A 28 -6.57 -19.22 3.18
C LYS A 28 -5.53 -19.43 2.08
N GLY A 29 -4.56 -18.52 1.96
CA GLY A 29 -3.55 -18.60 0.93
C GLY A 29 -2.47 -17.54 1.06
N VAL A 30 -1.55 -17.52 0.09
CA VAL A 30 -0.49 -16.51 0.03
C VAL A 30 -1.11 -15.13 -0.20
N LEU A 31 -0.70 -14.09 0.53
CA LEU A 31 -1.26 -12.74 0.40
C LEU A 31 -0.76 -11.97 -0.83
N VAL A 32 -0.42 -12.68 -1.91
CA VAL A 32 -0.11 -12.07 -3.21
C VAL A 32 -1.36 -11.35 -3.74
N TYR A 33 -1.13 -10.13 -4.23
CA TYR A 33 -2.17 -9.27 -4.77
C TYR A 33 -1.93 -9.01 -6.26
N PRO A 34 -2.97 -9.08 -7.11
CA PRO A 34 -4.33 -9.55 -6.80
C PRO A 34 -4.48 -11.07 -6.89
N SER A 35 -5.46 -11.65 -6.20
CA SER A 35 -5.70 -13.10 -6.25
C SER A 35 -6.40 -13.59 -7.52
N THR A 36 -7.02 -12.70 -8.30
CA THR A 36 -7.81 -13.02 -9.51
C THR A 36 -7.01 -13.12 -10.81
N ARG A 37 -5.73 -12.72 -10.79
CA ARG A 37 -4.85 -12.71 -11.97
C ARG A 37 -4.09 -14.03 -12.09
N PRO A 38 -3.63 -14.39 -13.31
CA PRO A 38 -2.74 -15.53 -13.49
C PRO A 38 -1.57 -15.48 -12.51
N LEU A 39 -1.32 -16.61 -11.83
CA LEU A 39 -0.42 -16.69 -10.70
C LEU A 39 1.00 -16.23 -11.05
N ASP A 40 1.47 -16.54 -12.26
CA ASP A 40 2.78 -16.11 -12.75
C ASP A 40 2.91 -14.58 -12.81
N LYS A 41 1.85 -13.88 -13.23
CA LYS A 41 1.83 -12.41 -13.26
C LYS A 41 1.63 -11.81 -11.87
N ALA A 42 0.77 -12.42 -11.06
CA ALA A 42 0.53 -11.96 -9.70
C ALA A 42 1.82 -12.04 -8.85
N LEU A 43 2.61 -13.11 -8.99
CA LEU A 43 3.90 -13.27 -8.32
C LEU A 43 4.98 -12.33 -8.88
N GLU A 44 5.10 -12.24 -10.20
CA GLU A 44 6.09 -11.38 -10.88
C GLU A 44 5.95 -9.91 -10.48
N TYR A 45 4.70 -9.42 -10.39
CA TYR A 45 4.42 -8.03 -10.04
C TYR A 45 4.09 -7.81 -8.56
N SER A 46 4.28 -8.82 -7.70
CA SER A 46 4.04 -8.67 -6.27
C SER A 46 5.13 -7.81 -5.63
N SER A 47 4.76 -6.66 -5.07
CA SER A 47 5.67 -5.80 -4.31
C SER A 47 5.44 -5.88 -2.80
N ASN A 48 4.30 -6.41 -2.36
CA ASN A 48 3.98 -6.64 -0.96
C ASN A 48 2.99 -7.81 -0.85
N PRO A 49 3.42 -8.99 -0.36
CA PRO A 49 4.74 -9.26 0.18
C PRO A 49 5.83 -9.21 -0.90
N TYR A 50 7.01 -8.68 -0.55
CA TYR A 50 8.21 -8.85 -1.37
C TYR A 50 8.72 -10.28 -1.18
N ILE A 51 8.87 -11.04 -2.27
CA ILE A 51 9.36 -12.41 -2.25
C ILE A 51 10.75 -12.42 -2.92
N PRO A 52 11.84 -12.60 -2.15
CA PRO A 52 13.20 -12.59 -2.69
C PRO A 52 13.38 -13.58 -3.86
N GLY A 53 13.99 -13.11 -4.94
CA GLY A 53 14.21 -13.89 -6.16
C GLY A 53 12.97 -14.12 -7.03
N ILE A 54 11.78 -13.70 -6.61
CA ILE A 54 10.50 -13.90 -7.31
C ILE A 54 9.90 -12.56 -7.75
N SER A 55 9.74 -11.62 -6.81
CA SER A 55 9.24 -10.28 -7.09
C SER A 55 10.12 -9.57 -8.12
N GLY A 56 9.54 -9.20 -9.26
CA GLY A 56 10.25 -8.59 -10.39
C GLY A 56 11.05 -9.56 -11.27
N SER A 57 11.02 -10.86 -11.02
CA SER A 57 11.83 -11.87 -11.72
C SER A 57 10.96 -12.90 -12.44
N ARG A 58 10.79 -12.74 -13.76
CA ARG A 58 10.07 -13.72 -14.58
C ARG A 58 10.69 -15.11 -14.49
N ALA A 59 12.01 -15.20 -14.56
CA ALA A 59 12.73 -16.48 -14.47
C ALA A 59 12.51 -17.15 -13.11
N GLY A 60 12.61 -16.38 -12.02
CA GLY A 60 12.40 -16.89 -10.67
C GLY A 60 10.97 -17.37 -10.43
N VAL A 61 9.97 -16.67 -10.97
CA VAL A 61 8.57 -17.11 -10.93
C VAL A 61 8.39 -18.45 -11.63
N ILE A 62 8.91 -18.62 -12.84
CA ILE A 62 8.77 -19.88 -13.59
C ILE A 62 9.43 -21.04 -12.86
N GLU A 63 10.60 -20.81 -12.29
CA GLU A 63 11.30 -21.81 -11.48
C GLU A 63 10.51 -22.17 -10.21
N LEU A 64 9.97 -21.19 -9.48
CA LEU A 64 9.14 -21.41 -8.29
C LEU A 64 7.89 -22.23 -8.62
N LEU A 65 7.20 -21.90 -9.72
CA LEU A 65 6.00 -22.62 -10.14
C LEU A 65 6.33 -24.06 -10.55
N ARG A 66 7.50 -24.30 -11.14
CA ARG A 66 7.99 -25.65 -11.41
C ARG A 66 8.27 -26.41 -10.11
N ASP A 67 8.94 -25.80 -9.15
CA ASP A 67 9.22 -26.43 -7.83
C ASP A 67 7.94 -26.75 -7.07
N ALA A 68 6.92 -25.90 -7.21
CA ALA A 68 5.60 -26.10 -6.62
C ALA A 68 4.72 -27.09 -7.42
N ASP A 69 5.22 -27.67 -8.52
CA ASP A 69 4.47 -28.57 -9.40
C ASP A 69 3.15 -27.94 -9.88
N LEU A 70 3.21 -26.64 -10.21
CA LEU A 70 2.11 -25.84 -10.74
C LEU A 70 2.36 -25.54 -12.21
N ALA A 71 1.74 -26.33 -13.08
CA ALA A 71 1.82 -26.15 -14.53
C ALA A 71 0.75 -25.19 -15.07
N SER A 72 1.07 -24.53 -16.18
CA SER A 72 0.09 -23.80 -16.97
C SER A 72 -0.75 -24.76 -17.83
N ASP A 73 -2.04 -24.48 -17.98
CA ASP A 73 -2.88 -25.13 -18.98
C ASP A 73 -2.96 -24.27 -20.25
N LYS A 74 -2.55 -24.81 -21.40
CA LYS A 74 -2.48 -24.10 -22.70
C LYS A 74 -1.80 -22.71 -22.60
N GLY A 75 -0.75 -22.61 -21.78
CA GLY A 75 0.01 -21.38 -21.55
C GLY A 75 -0.61 -20.40 -20.55
N ARG A 76 -1.75 -20.73 -19.93
CA ARG A 76 -2.37 -19.93 -18.86
C ARG A 76 -2.18 -20.60 -17.51
N TYR A 77 -1.58 -19.89 -16.55
CA TYR A 77 -1.57 -20.33 -15.15
C TYR A 77 -2.92 -20.07 -14.50
N LYS A 78 -3.32 -20.95 -13.57
CA LYS A 78 -4.42 -20.70 -12.65
C LYS A 78 -4.20 -19.38 -11.91
N ALA A 79 -5.27 -18.67 -11.58
CA ALA A 79 -5.24 -17.59 -10.62
C ALA A 79 -5.07 -18.15 -9.20
N LEU A 80 -4.61 -17.32 -8.28
CA LEU A 80 -4.35 -17.75 -6.91
C LEU A 80 -5.62 -18.30 -6.22
N TYR A 81 -6.78 -17.70 -6.47
CA TYR A 81 -8.04 -18.20 -5.92
C TYR A 81 -8.51 -19.54 -6.53
N GLU A 82 -8.04 -19.89 -7.73
CA GLU A 82 -8.40 -21.11 -8.46
C GLU A 82 -7.62 -22.35 -7.97
N LEU A 83 -6.51 -22.16 -7.22
CA LEU A 83 -5.69 -23.26 -6.72
C LEU A 83 -6.46 -24.15 -5.72
N SER A 84 -6.33 -25.48 -5.80
CA SER A 84 -6.80 -26.37 -4.73
C SER A 84 -6.03 -26.13 -3.42
N GLU A 85 -6.50 -26.71 -2.31
CA GLU A 85 -5.77 -26.63 -1.03
C GLU A 85 -4.37 -27.25 -1.12
N GLU A 86 -4.24 -28.37 -1.82
CA GLU A 86 -2.96 -29.03 -2.08
C GLU A 86 -2.04 -28.16 -2.96
N GLU A 87 -2.57 -27.58 -4.03
CA GLU A 87 -1.80 -26.66 -4.90
C GLU A 87 -1.33 -25.42 -4.12
N MET A 88 -2.19 -24.85 -3.28
CA MET A 88 -1.83 -23.72 -2.41
C MET A 88 -0.74 -24.11 -1.40
N LYS A 89 -0.82 -25.30 -0.81
CA LYS A 89 0.18 -25.81 0.14
C LYS A 89 1.54 -26.01 -0.52
N LYS A 90 1.57 -26.56 -1.75
CA LYS A 90 2.81 -26.68 -2.55
C LYS A 90 3.43 -25.30 -2.81
N LEU A 91 2.62 -24.32 -3.23
CA LEU A 91 3.09 -22.95 -3.46
C LEU A 91 3.67 -22.31 -2.19
N ILE A 92 2.97 -22.39 -1.06
CA ILE A 92 3.45 -21.86 0.23
C ILE A 92 4.78 -22.49 0.61
N THR A 93 4.90 -23.82 0.46
CA THR A 93 6.12 -24.57 0.78
C THR A 93 7.28 -24.12 -0.10
N ALA A 94 7.07 -24.00 -1.41
CA ALA A 94 8.09 -23.56 -2.36
C ALA A 94 8.57 -22.13 -2.06
N ILE A 95 7.65 -21.21 -1.72
CA ILE A 95 7.99 -19.83 -1.32
C ILE A 95 8.81 -19.82 -0.02
N ALA A 96 8.42 -20.63 0.97
CA ALA A 96 9.11 -20.73 2.25
C ALA A 96 10.54 -21.24 2.10
N LEU A 97 10.76 -22.24 1.24
CA LEU A 97 12.09 -22.80 0.97
C LEU A 97 13.04 -21.81 0.29
N ARG A 98 12.53 -20.91 -0.56
CA ARG A 98 13.32 -19.86 -1.20
C ARG A 98 13.61 -18.67 -0.29
N SER A 99 12.72 -18.40 0.66
CA SER A 99 12.81 -17.24 1.55
C SER A 99 13.71 -17.47 2.77
N ARG A 100 14.78 -18.28 2.68
CA ARG A 100 15.66 -18.68 3.81
C ARG A 100 16.04 -17.47 4.67
N GLY A 101 15.42 -17.31 5.85
CA GLY A 101 15.70 -16.24 6.82
C GLY A 101 14.86 -14.94 6.69
N GLY A 102 13.95 -14.85 5.73
CA GLY A 102 13.00 -13.72 5.62
C GLY A 102 11.86 -13.85 6.64
N ASN A 103 11.31 -12.71 7.09
CA ASN A 103 10.24 -12.67 8.08
C ASN A 103 8.94 -13.25 7.49
N GLN A 104 8.67 -14.54 7.75
CA GLN A 104 7.57 -15.32 7.14
C GLN A 104 6.18 -14.97 7.71
N GLU A 105 6.13 -14.20 8.80
CA GLU A 105 4.92 -13.98 9.60
C GLU A 105 3.77 -13.26 8.88
N ASN A 106 3.96 -12.80 7.63
CA ASN A 106 2.93 -12.06 6.86
C ASN A 106 2.68 -12.60 5.44
N LEU A 107 3.18 -13.78 5.09
CA LEU A 107 2.99 -14.34 3.73
C LEU A 107 1.63 -15.01 3.54
N VAL A 108 1.05 -15.60 4.59
CA VAL A 108 -0.19 -16.38 4.51
C VAL A 108 -1.30 -15.66 5.26
N GLY A 109 -2.48 -15.60 4.67
CA GLY A 109 -3.67 -15.01 5.29
C GLY A 109 -4.94 -15.33 4.52
N ASN A 110 -5.96 -14.52 4.73
CA ASN A 110 -7.27 -14.71 4.13
C ASN A 110 -7.39 -13.90 2.83
N LEU A 111 -7.79 -14.58 1.76
CA LEU A 111 -8.26 -14.01 0.51
C LEU A 111 -9.78 -13.86 0.62
N PHE A 112 -10.28 -12.64 0.46
CA PHE A 112 -11.70 -12.33 0.53
C PHE A 112 -12.23 -12.12 -0.87
N LEU A 113 -13.06 -13.04 -1.34
CA LEU A 113 -13.59 -13.06 -2.67
C LEU A 113 -15.09 -12.77 -2.61
N VAL A 114 -15.50 -11.68 -3.24
CA VAL A 114 -16.88 -11.21 -3.23
C VAL A 114 -17.48 -11.31 -4.62
N LYS A 115 -18.77 -11.66 -4.69
CA LYS A 115 -19.50 -11.65 -5.95
C LYS A 115 -19.91 -10.23 -6.29
N PHE A 116 -19.31 -9.65 -7.31
CA PHE A 116 -19.58 -8.27 -7.74
C PHE A 116 -19.66 -8.20 -9.27
N PHE A 117 -20.66 -7.49 -9.81
CA PHE A 117 -20.98 -7.52 -11.25
C PHE A 117 -21.07 -8.94 -11.85
N ASN A 118 -21.66 -9.89 -11.10
CA ASN A 118 -21.77 -11.31 -11.47
C ASN A 118 -20.43 -12.03 -11.70
N LYS A 119 -19.34 -11.51 -11.14
CA LYS A 119 -18.02 -12.13 -11.16
C LYS A 119 -17.48 -12.25 -9.75
N LEU A 120 -16.58 -13.21 -9.54
CA LEU A 120 -15.84 -13.31 -8.29
C LEU A 120 -14.65 -12.35 -8.36
N GLU A 121 -14.58 -11.42 -7.41
CA GLU A 121 -13.59 -10.34 -7.39
C GLU A 121 -12.84 -10.36 -6.05
N ASP A 122 -11.55 -10.02 -6.06
CA ASP A 122 -10.77 -9.84 -4.83
C ASP A 122 -11.21 -8.53 -4.15
N ALA A 123 -11.66 -8.60 -2.90
CA ALA A 123 -12.11 -7.42 -2.16
C ALA A 123 -11.00 -6.35 -2.04
N ARG A 124 -9.72 -6.76 -2.07
CA ARG A 124 -8.57 -5.83 -2.10
C ARG A 124 -8.51 -5.07 -3.42
N GLU A 125 -8.83 -5.70 -4.55
CA GLU A 125 -8.84 -5.04 -5.86
C GLU A 125 -9.96 -4.01 -5.94
N LEU A 126 -11.15 -4.39 -5.49
CA LEU A 126 -12.29 -3.47 -5.41
C LEU A 126 -11.96 -2.27 -4.52
N SER A 127 -11.35 -2.52 -3.36
CA SER A 127 -10.94 -1.43 -2.46
C SER A 127 -9.88 -0.53 -3.08
N ALA A 128 -8.90 -1.08 -3.80
CA ALA A 128 -7.86 -0.30 -4.47
C ALA A 128 -8.44 0.56 -5.61
N LEU A 129 -9.38 0.01 -6.38
CA LEU A 129 -10.10 0.71 -7.44
C LEU A 129 -10.91 1.90 -6.88
N ILE A 130 -11.70 1.67 -5.82
CA ILE A 130 -12.48 2.70 -5.14
C ILE A 130 -11.56 3.80 -4.61
N ASN A 131 -10.48 3.42 -3.92
CA ASN A 131 -9.52 4.37 -3.38
C ASN A 131 -8.83 5.20 -4.48
N ALA A 132 -8.54 4.60 -5.63
CA ALA A 132 -7.97 5.32 -6.76
C ALA A 132 -8.94 6.36 -7.31
N CYS A 133 -10.23 6.02 -7.44
CA CYS A 133 -11.25 6.97 -7.89
C CYS A 133 -11.32 8.19 -6.96
N SER A 134 -11.42 7.98 -5.63
CA SER A 134 -11.44 9.07 -4.67
C SER A 134 -10.15 9.90 -4.65
N ARG A 135 -8.97 9.27 -4.75
CA ARG A 135 -7.68 9.98 -4.79
C ARG A 135 -7.46 10.77 -6.08
N MET A 136 -8.19 10.41 -7.13
CA MET A 136 -8.15 11.11 -8.42
C MET A 136 -9.27 12.15 -8.55
N ASP A 137 -9.98 12.45 -7.46
CA ASP A 137 -11.07 13.43 -7.38
C ASP A 137 -12.38 12.99 -8.08
N TYR A 138 -12.58 11.68 -8.31
CA TYR A 138 -13.76 11.09 -8.95
C TYR A 138 -14.58 10.23 -7.96
N SER A 139 -15.06 10.85 -6.87
CA SER A 139 -15.76 10.11 -5.81
C SER A 139 -17.17 9.66 -6.23
N GLU A 140 -17.80 10.40 -7.13
CA GLU A 140 -19.08 10.06 -7.77
C GLU A 140 -18.98 8.79 -8.61
N VAL A 141 -17.87 8.60 -9.34
CA VAL A 141 -17.61 7.36 -10.09
C VAL A 141 -17.43 6.19 -9.12
N ALA A 142 -16.73 6.39 -8.01
CA ALA A 142 -16.56 5.38 -6.97
C ALA A 142 -17.91 4.93 -6.37
N LEU A 143 -18.79 5.89 -6.04
CA LEU A 143 -20.12 5.61 -5.52
C LEU A 143 -20.97 4.86 -6.56
N GLY A 144 -20.99 5.35 -7.79
CA GLY A 144 -21.72 4.72 -8.88
C GLY A 144 -21.23 3.31 -9.21
N PHE A 145 -19.92 3.06 -9.10
CA PHE A 145 -19.33 1.73 -9.18
C PHE A 145 -19.86 0.80 -8.07
N CYS A 146 -19.87 1.26 -6.82
CA CYS A 146 -20.43 0.50 -5.68
C CYS A 146 -21.92 0.18 -5.87
N LEU A 147 -22.68 1.04 -6.54
CA LEU A 147 -24.10 0.85 -6.88
C LEU A 147 -24.33 -0.07 -8.10
N GLY A 148 -23.28 -0.71 -8.64
CA GLY A 148 -23.42 -1.67 -9.73
C GLY A 148 -23.60 -1.04 -11.13
N ASN A 149 -23.28 0.25 -11.29
CA ASN A 149 -23.39 0.91 -12.59
C ASN A 149 -22.26 0.46 -13.54
N LYS A 150 -22.64 -0.15 -14.67
CA LYS A 150 -21.69 -0.69 -15.66
C LYS A 150 -20.88 0.38 -16.39
N ILE A 151 -21.40 1.60 -16.54
CA ILE A 151 -20.68 2.73 -17.15
C ILE A 151 -19.59 3.18 -16.18
N PHE A 152 -19.95 3.42 -14.92
CA PHE A 152 -18.99 3.81 -13.89
C PHE A 152 -17.95 2.73 -13.59
N ARG A 153 -18.28 1.44 -13.77
CA ARG A 153 -17.26 0.38 -13.74
C ARG A 153 -16.14 0.60 -14.76
N LYS A 154 -16.49 0.84 -16.03
CA LYS A 154 -15.50 1.08 -17.09
C LYS A 154 -14.70 2.34 -16.84
N GLU A 155 -15.35 3.37 -16.28
CA GLU A 155 -14.70 4.62 -15.92
C GLU A 155 -13.72 4.46 -14.75
N ALA A 156 -14.15 3.77 -13.69
CA ALA A 156 -13.30 3.44 -12.55
C ALA A 156 -12.06 2.62 -12.96
N GLU A 157 -12.22 1.65 -13.87
CA GLU A 157 -11.10 0.89 -14.45
C GLU A 157 -10.09 1.80 -15.18
N LYS A 158 -10.56 2.80 -15.95
CA LYS A 158 -9.69 3.80 -16.59
C LYS A 158 -9.00 4.71 -15.58
N ILE A 159 -9.73 5.21 -14.59
CA ILE A 159 -9.18 6.07 -13.53
C ILE A 159 -8.10 5.31 -12.73
N TYR A 160 -8.34 4.02 -12.44
CA TYR A 160 -7.36 3.18 -11.77
C TYR A 160 -6.05 3.03 -12.57
N ILE A 161 -6.13 2.89 -13.90
CA ILE A 161 -4.93 2.87 -14.77
C ILE A 161 -4.17 4.21 -14.68
N ASN A 162 -4.88 5.34 -14.79
CA ASN A 162 -4.27 6.68 -14.70
C ASN A 162 -3.65 6.95 -13.32
N TYR A 163 -4.32 6.48 -12.27
CA TYR A 163 -3.80 6.54 -10.90
C TYR A 163 -2.50 5.75 -10.75
N ARG A 164 -2.45 4.52 -11.29
CA ARG A 164 -1.22 3.70 -11.31
C ARG A 164 -0.09 4.38 -12.06
N GLN A 165 -0.36 5.00 -13.20
CA GLN A 165 0.64 5.78 -13.94
C GLN A 165 1.14 6.97 -13.11
N SER A 166 0.24 7.67 -12.42
CA SER A 166 0.60 8.79 -11.54
C SER A 166 1.49 8.35 -10.37
N LEU A 167 1.24 7.17 -9.78
CA LEU A 167 2.12 6.59 -8.76
C LEU A 167 3.51 6.27 -9.30
N VAL A 168 3.60 5.67 -10.49
CA VAL A 168 4.90 5.37 -11.14
C VAL A 168 5.68 6.66 -11.43
N SER A 169 5.03 7.66 -12.01
CA SER A 169 5.64 8.97 -12.28
C SER A 169 6.10 9.65 -10.99
N ALA A 170 5.31 9.57 -9.92
CA ALA A 170 5.66 10.13 -8.61
C ALA A 170 6.88 9.43 -7.99
N LEU A 171 6.95 8.10 -8.05
CA LEU A 171 8.12 7.36 -7.56
C LEU A 171 9.38 7.70 -8.36
N LYS A 172 9.27 7.80 -9.69
CA LYS A 172 10.37 8.23 -10.55
C LYS A 172 10.85 9.63 -10.18
N TYR A 173 9.92 10.58 -10.06
CA TYR A 173 10.25 11.95 -9.66
C TYR A 173 10.97 12.00 -8.31
N ILE A 174 10.49 11.27 -7.30
CA ILE A 174 11.15 11.22 -5.99
C ILE A 174 12.54 10.60 -6.08
N SER A 175 12.73 9.56 -6.90
CA SER A 175 14.05 8.95 -7.06
C SER A 175 15.10 9.93 -7.59
N GLU A 176 14.69 10.83 -8.49
CA GLU A 176 15.54 11.83 -9.15
C GLU A 176 15.65 13.16 -8.37
N THR A 177 14.73 13.42 -7.44
CA THR A 177 14.69 14.68 -6.68
C THR A 177 15.66 14.66 -5.50
N ASN A 178 16.29 15.82 -5.25
CA ASN A 178 17.09 16.05 -4.05
C ASN A 178 16.21 15.99 -2.80
N LYS A 179 16.63 15.18 -1.84
CA LYS A 179 15.94 14.94 -0.58
C LYS A 179 16.72 15.63 0.53
N LEU A 180 16.03 16.14 1.54
CA LEU A 180 16.69 16.59 2.76
C LEU A 180 16.83 15.37 3.68
N GLU A 181 18.06 14.91 3.86
CA GLU A 181 18.36 13.70 4.61
C GLU A 181 19.12 14.03 5.90
N GLY A 182 18.82 13.28 6.96
CA GLY A 182 19.55 13.29 8.22
C GLY A 182 19.76 11.86 8.71
N LYS A 183 20.32 11.70 9.92
CA LYS A 183 20.78 10.38 10.41
C LYS A 183 19.67 9.30 10.46
N ASN A 184 18.41 9.69 10.71
CA ASN A 184 17.28 8.75 10.76
C ASN A 184 15.99 9.34 10.17
N TYR A 185 16.11 10.20 9.17
CA TYR A 185 14.96 10.75 8.46
C TYR A 185 15.30 11.17 7.03
N MET A 186 14.25 11.26 6.23
CA MET A 186 14.26 11.91 4.92
C MET A 186 13.00 12.79 4.77
N ILE A 187 13.19 13.99 4.22
CA ILE A 187 12.11 14.92 3.89
C ILE A 187 12.07 15.08 2.37
N ILE A 188 10.91 14.81 1.80
CA ILE A 188 10.62 14.89 0.37
C ILE A 188 9.61 16.03 0.17
N ASN A 189 10.05 17.14 -0.42
CA ASN A 189 9.15 18.24 -0.76
C ASN A 189 8.81 18.19 -2.25
N ALA A 190 7.64 17.62 -2.58
CA ALA A 190 7.20 17.44 -3.95
C ALA A 190 6.51 18.68 -4.55
N ARG A 191 6.20 19.70 -3.73
CA ARG A 191 5.49 20.92 -4.16
C ARG A 191 4.25 20.57 -5.01
N ASP A 192 4.14 21.10 -6.23
CA ASP A 192 3.06 20.81 -7.18
C ASP A 192 3.36 19.62 -8.13
N LYS A 193 4.50 18.93 -7.99
CA LYS A 193 4.90 17.83 -8.89
C LYS A 193 4.18 16.52 -8.60
N ILE A 194 3.67 16.35 -7.39
CA ILE A 194 2.84 15.20 -6.97
C ILE A 194 1.59 15.76 -6.32
N LYS A 195 0.41 15.27 -6.74
CA LYS A 195 -0.87 15.63 -6.09
C LYS A 195 -0.84 15.31 -4.60
N ASP A 196 -1.43 16.18 -3.79
CA ASP A 196 -1.55 16.02 -2.34
C ASP A 196 -2.36 14.76 -1.94
N THR A 197 -3.34 14.36 -2.73
CA THR A 197 -4.10 13.12 -2.54
C THR A 197 -3.26 11.86 -2.81
N ILE A 198 -2.14 12.00 -3.52
CA ILE A 198 -1.24 10.90 -3.93
C ILE A 198 -0.02 10.81 -3.00
N ILE A 199 0.50 11.94 -2.52
CA ILE A 199 1.78 11.99 -1.77
C ILE A 199 1.82 11.03 -0.58
N GLY A 200 0.72 10.91 0.16
CA GLY A 200 0.63 10.01 1.32
C GLY A 200 0.68 8.52 0.94
N THR A 201 0.19 8.17 -0.26
CA THR A 201 0.32 6.81 -0.80
C THR A 201 1.76 6.55 -1.19
N VAL A 202 2.40 7.51 -1.85
CA VAL A 202 3.79 7.38 -2.30
C VAL A 202 4.73 7.26 -1.10
N ALA A 203 4.57 8.09 -0.08
CA ALA A 203 5.30 7.98 1.19
C ALA A 203 5.11 6.60 1.83
N SER A 204 3.89 6.06 1.78
CA SER A 204 3.62 4.70 2.26
C SER A 204 4.29 3.64 1.41
N MET A 205 4.40 3.79 0.09
CA MET A 205 5.11 2.83 -0.76
C MET A 205 6.61 2.83 -0.45
N ILE A 206 7.19 4.02 -0.31
CA ILE A 206 8.60 4.21 0.05
C ILE A 206 8.89 3.60 1.43
N SER A 207 8.02 3.78 2.42
CA SER A 207 8.22 3.23 3.77
C SER A 207 8.15 1.70 3.88
N HIS A 208 7.66 1.02 2.85
CA HIS A 208 7.68 -0.45 2.78
C HIS A 208 8.75 -0.97 1.81
N SER A 209 9.55 -0.08 1.22
CA SER A 209 10.66 -0.48 0.36
C SER A 209 11.76 -1.11 1.21
N PRO A 210 12.33 -2.25 0.78
CA PRO A 210 13.47 -2.86 1.47
C PRO A 210 14.75 -2.03 1.37
N LEU A 211 14.75 -0.93 0.59
CA LEU A 211 15.88 -0.01 0.47
C LEU A 211 16.09 0.88 1.69
N TYR A 212 15.10 0.98 2.58
CA TYR A 212 15.15 1.87 3.75
C TYR A 212 15.13 1.05 5.04
N GLU A 213 16.07 1.37 5.92
CA GLU A 213 16.23 0.73 7.23
C GLU A 213 15.01 0.93 8.13
N GLU A 214 14.75 -0.05 8.99
CA GLU A 214 13.68 0.02 9.98
C GLU A 214 13.91 1.21 10.94
N GLY A 215 12.86 1.99 11.18
CA GLY A 215 12.92 3.19 12.02
C GLY A 215 13.18 4.51 11.28
N LEU A 216 13.49 4.48 9.97
CA LEU A 216 13.63 5.70 9.17
C LEU A 216 12.31 6.47 9.10
N VAL A 217 12.35 7.76 9.44
CA VAL A 217 11.19 8.67 9.30
C VAL A 217 11.15 9.28 7.90
N ILE A 218 10.08 9.01 7.17
CA ILE A 218 9.86 9.56 5.83
C ILE A 218 8.77 10.61 5.93
N VAL A 219 9.10 11.88 5.69
CA VAL A 219 8.14 12.98 5.65
C VAL A 219 8.01 13.50 4.23
N ALA A 220 6.82 13.35 3.65
CA ALA A 220 6.55 13.80 2.29
C ALA A 220 5.54 14.97 2.30
N LEU A 221 5.85 16.01 1.54
CA LEU A 221 5.08 17.24 1.44
C LEU A 221 4.59 17.42 -0.01
N ALA A 222 3.35 17.86 -0.17
CA ALA A 222 2.79 18.27 -1.45
C ALA A 222 1.84 19.46 -1.27
N TYR A 223 1.80 20.32 -2.28
CA TYR A 223 0.97 21.51 -2.26
C TYR A 223 -0.50 21.19 -2.50
N ASN A 224 -1.38 21.79 -1.70
CA ASN A 224 -2.82 21.79 -1.87
C ASN A 224 -3.32 23.22 -1.71
N LYS A 225 -3.59 23.91 -2.84
CA LYS A 225 -4.04 25.31 -2.85
C LYS A 225 -3.08 26.22 -2.06
N ASP A 226 -3.54 26.88 -1.00
CA ASP A 226 -2.77 27.72 -0.07
C ASP A 226 -2.09 26.93 1.07
N LYS A 227 -2.33 25.62 1.12
CA LYS A 227 -1.81 24.71 2.15
C LYS A 227 -0.77 23.74 1.59
N ILE A 228 -0.12 23.03 2.51
CA ILE A 228 0.77 21.91 2.24
C ILE A 228 0.25 20.71 3.02
N LYS A 229 0.00 19.62 2.31
CA LYS A 229 -0.28 18.30 2.89
C LYS A 229 1.03 17.65 3.29
N VAL A 230 1.15 17.31 4.56
CA VAL A 230 2.29 16.57 5.09
C VAL A 230 1.86 15.15 5.42
N SER A 231 2.64 14.17 4.97
CA SER A 231 2.48 12.75 5.31
C SER A 231 3.77 12.18 5.86
N ALA A 232 3.76 11.78 7.13
CA ALA A 232 4.87 11.10 7.78
C ALA A 232 4.61 9.58 7.83
N ARG A 233 5.63 8.78 7.53
CA ARG A 233 5.61 7.31 7.57
C ARG A 233 6.89 6.78 8.20
N LEU A 234 6.75 5.69 8.96
CA LEU A 234 7.88 5.01 9.60
C LEU A 234 8.23 3.77 8.80
N ALA A 235 9.48 3.65 8.34
CA ALA A 235 9.96 2.43 7.70
C ALA A 235 9.98 1.26 8.72
N GLY A 236 9.52 0.08 8.31
CA GLY A 236 9.45 -1.11 9.17
C GLY A 236 8.38 -1.09 10.30
N ARG A 237 7.70 0.04 10.53
CA ARG A 237 6.61 0.21 11.53
C ARG A 237 7.00 -0.05 13.00
N LYS A 238 8.29 -0.08 13.31
CA LYS A 238 8.81 0.01 14.68
C LYS A 238 9.66 1.26 14.82
N GLY A 239 9.57 1.88 15.99
CA GLY A 239 10.27 3.11 16.30
C GLY A 239 9.33 4.12 16.93
N ARG A 240 9.54 5.40 16.62
CA ARG A 240 8.92 6.52 17.33
C ARG A 240 7.48 6.82 16.91
N ASN A 241 6.74 7.48 17.80
CA ASN A 241 5.39 7.95 17.54
C ASN A 241 5.40 9.21 16.65
N LEU A 242 5.09 9.03 15.36
CA LEU A 242 5.05 10.10 14.37
C LEU A 242 3.96 11.13 14.62
N ARG A 243 2.85 10.73 15.27
CA ARG A 243 1.78 11.66 15.63
C ARG A 243 2.26 12.64 16.69
N GLU A 244 2.91 12.15 17.74
CA GLU A 244 3.50 12.99 18.78
C GLU A 244 4.60 13.88 18.23
N LEU A 245 5.46 13.33 17.36
CA LEU A 245 6.50 14.10 16.67
C LEU A 245 5.91 15.26 15.87
N LEU A 246 4.95 15.00 14.99
CA LEU A 246 4.31 16.05 14.21
C LEU A 246 3.57 17.03 15.12
N HIS A 247 2.96 16.56 16.21
CA HIS A 247 2.27 17.45 17.16
C HIS A 247 3.23 18.47 17.78
N ARG A 248 4.45 18.06 18.17
CA ARG A 248 5.48 18.97 18.70
C ARG A 248 5.91 20.04 17.68
N VAL A 249 5.93 19.69 16.40
CA VAL A 249 6.33 20.59 15.31
C VAL A 249 5.19 21.52 14.88
N VAL A 250 3.97 21.00 14.84
CA VAL A 250 2.82 21.64 14.17
C VAL A 250 1.99 22.52 15.12
N VAL A 251 1.89 22.17 16.40
CA VAL A 251 1.14 22.99 17.37
C VAL A 251 1.72 24.40 17.53
N PRO A 252 3.05 24.60 17.62
CA PRO A 252 3.64 25.94 17.68
C PRO A 252 3.32 26.82 16.46
N ILE A 253 3.09 26.23 15.29
CA ILE A 253 2.78 26.93 14.03
C ILE A 253 1.27 27.02 13.75
N GLY A 254 0.42 26.63 14.71
CA GLY A 254 -1.04 26.78 14.64
C GLY A 254 -1.76 25.79 13.74
N GLY A 255 -1.20 24.58 13.53
CA GLY A 255 -1.84 23.54 12.73
C GLY A 255 -2.43 22.38 13.55
N GLU A 256 -3.11 21.47 12.86
CA GLU A 256 -3.67 20.25 13.44
C GLU A 256 -2.96 19.00 12.92
N VAL A 257 -2.84 17.99 13.78
CA VAL A 257 -2.18 16.72 13.48
C VAL A 257 -3.15 15.56 13.67
N GLY A 258 -3.25 14.72 12.65
CA GLY A 258 -4.02 13.49 12.68
C GLY A 258 -3.16 12.24 12.41
N GLY A 259 -3.77 11.08 12.61
CA GLY A 259 -3.22 9.77 12.26
C GLY A 259 -2.80 8.92 13.45
N HIS A 260 -1.92 7.96 13.18
CA HIS A 260 -1.47 6.90 14.09
C HIS A 260 0.04 7.00 14.37
N PRO A 261 0.56 6.29 15.38
CA PRO A 261 1.99 6.32 15.71
C PRO A 261 2.93 6.03 14.54
N ASN A 262 2.56 5.13 13.61
CA ASN A 262 3.40 4.75 12.48
C ASN A 262 3.09 5.52 11.18
N ALA A 263 2.03 6.31 11.17
CA ALA A 263 1.54 7.02 9.99
C ALA A 263 0.72 8.23 10.42
N ALA A 264 1.31 9.42 10.36
CA ALA A 264 0.67 10.67 10.76
C ALA A 264 0.69 11.70 9.63
N GLY A 265 -0.09 12.76 9.78
CA GLY A 265 -0.11 13.85 8.81
C GLY A 265 -0.73 15.12 9.36
N CYS A 266 -0.51 16.22 8.66
CA CYS A 266 -1.06 17.53 8.98
C CYS A 266 -1.28 18.34 7.71
N LEU A 267 -1.96 19.48 7.87
CA LEU A 267 -2.05 20.54 6.88
C LEU A 267 -1.44 21.80 7.48
N ILE A 268 -0.52 22.42 6.76
CA ILE A 268 0.13 23.68 7.15
C ILE A 268 -0.07 24.74 6.08
N SER A 269 0.02 26.02 6.43
CA SER A 269 0.04 27.10 5.42
C SER A 269 1.32 27.04 4.59
N LYS A 270 1.25 27.37 3.29
CA LYS A 270 2.45 27.49 2.43
C LYS A 270 3.44 28.53 2.95
N GLU A 271 2.95 29.60 3.55
CA GLU A 271 3.78 30.66 4.17
C GLU A 271 4.64 30.14 5.33
N LYS A 272 4.24 29.01 5.93
CA LYS A 272 4.92 28.37 7.06
C LYS A 272 5.82 27.22 6.63
N GLU A 273 6.08 27.04 5.33
CA GLU A 273 6.88 25.93 4.80
C GLU A 273 8.29 25.89 5.40
N GLU A 274 9.02 27.00 5.34
CA GLU A 274 10.40 27.07 5.83
C GLU A 274 10.47 26.90 7.35
N GLU A 275 9.56 27.54 8.08
CA GLU A 275 9.42 27.41 9.53
C GLU A 275 9.14 25.96 9.93
N PHE A 276 8.20 25.30 9.25
CA PHE A 276 7.87 23.90 9.49
C PHE A 276 9.06 22.97 9.22
N ILE A 277 9.74 23.11 8.08
CA ILE A 277 10.90 22.28 7.74
C ILE A 277 12.03 22.50 8.75
N GLY A 278 12.25 23.75 9.19
CA GLY A 278 13.23 24.08 10.21
C GLY A 278 12.94 23.42 11.56
N GLU A 279 11.73 23.57 12.08
CA GLU A 279 11.32 22.96 13.36
C GLU A 279 11.28 21.43 13.29
N LEU A 280 10.82 20.87 12.17
CA LEU A 280 10.82 19.43 11.94
C LEU A 280 12.24 18.84 12.02
N ARG A 281 13.21 19.50 11.38
CA ARG A 281 14.62 19.07 11.43
C ARG A 281 15.17 19.13 12.85
N LYS A 282 14.95 20.23 13.58
CA LYS A 282 15.38 20.36 14.99
C LYS A 282 14.84 19.21 15.85
N VAL A 283 13.54 18.91 15.77
CA VAL A 283 12.92 17.82 16.54
C VAL A 283 13.45 16.45 16.12
N LEU A 284 13.67 16.24 14.82
CA LEU A 284 14.23 14.99 14.30
C LEU A 284 15.67 14.78 14.73
N ASP A 285 16.50 15.83 14.72
CA ASP A 285 17.92 15.78 15.09
C ASP A 285 18.12 15.65 16.61
N LEU A 286 17.34 16.37 17.43
CA LEU A 286 17.44 16.35 18.90
C LEU A 286 17.14 14.98 19.51
N GLU A 287 16.17 14.25 18.94
CA GLU A 287 15.77 12.95 19.47
C GLU A 287 16.75 11.82 19.11
N VAL A 288 17.67 12.03 18.17
CA VAL A 288 18.74 11.06 17.86
C VAL A 288 19.82 11.04 18.96
N VAL A 289 19.91 12.10 19.78
CA VAL A 289 20.89 12.22 20.88
C VAL A 289 20.42 11.52 22.16
N LYS A 290 19.12 11.19 22.26
CA LYS A 290 18.51 10.57 23.47
C LYS A 290 18.34 9.05 23.39
N VAL A 291 18.84 8.40 22.32
CA VAL A 291 18.81 6.95 22.13
C VAL A 291 20.18 6.36 22.40
#